data_AF-A0A8X6MN38-F1
#
_entry.id   AF-A0A8X6MN38-F1
#
_cell.length_a   1.000
_cell.length_b   1.000
_cell.length_c   1.000
_cell.angle_alpha   90.00
_cell.angle_beta   90.00
_cell.angle_gamma   90.00
#
_symmetry.space_group_name_H-M   'P 1'
#
loop_
_entity.id
_entity.type
_entity.pdbx_description
1 polymer ?
#
loop_
_entity_poly.entity_id
_entity_poly.type
_entity_poly.pdbx_seq_one_letter_code
_entity_poly.pdbx_strand_id
1 'polypeptide(L)'
;MSIDKEKFDLLKRKRSTIRAAITKLTTKVNDPTSEKTDLEYSVERLEDKLNELTLADDKIHELLNDEEHNEDIIDCEKYTEIAHLAMFTYKKNAYKNANFFLHDHQFLTV
;
A
#
# COMPACT_ATOMS: atom_id res chain seq x y z
N MET A 1 8.78 -29.63 -16.52
CA MET A 1 8.79 -28.19 -16.19
C MET A 1 9.95 -27.97 -15.25
N SER A 2 10.83 -26.98 -15.44
CA SER A 2 11.93 -26.73 -14.49
C SER A 2 11.36 -26.23 -13.16
N ILE A 3 11.98 -26.61 -12.05
CA ILE A 3 11.58 -26.20 -10.69
C ILE A 3 11.55 -24.66 -10.57
N ASP A 4 12.46 -23.98 -11.27
CA ASP A 4 12.55 -22.52 -11.27
C ASP A 4 11.35 -21.85 -11.94
N LYS A 5 10.81 -22.44 -13.00
CA LYS A 5 9.61 -21.91 -13.69
C LYS A 5 8.37 -22.02 -12.82
N GLU A 6 8.19 -23.14 -12.12
CA GLU A 6 7.06 -23.34 -11.21
C GLU A 6 7.13 -22.36 -10.03
N LYS A 7 8.31 -22.20 -9.42
CA LYS A 7 8.54 -21.22 -8.34
C LYS A 7 8.24 -19.79 -8.82
N PHE A 8 8.70 -19.43 -10.02
CA PHE A 8 8.45 -18.13 -10.62
C PHE A 8 6.95 -17.87 -10.86
N ASP A 9 6.22 -18.85 -11.39
CA ASP A 9 4.77 -18.74 -11.61
C ASP A 9 3.99 -18.60 -10.30
N LEU A 10 4.42 -19.29 -9.23
CA LEU A 10 3.84 -19.14 -7.89
C LEU A 10 4.09 -17.74 -7.31
N LEU A 11 5.29 -17.20 -7.47
CA LEU A 11 5.63 -15.83 -7.04
C LEU A 11 4.77 -14.80 -7.76
N LYS A 12 4.62 -14.91 -9.10
CA LYS A 12 3.74 -14.02 -9.87
C LYS A 12 2.29 -14.06 -9.40
N ARG A 13 1.74 -15.25 -9.12
CA ARG A 13 0.37 -15.39 -8.58
C ARG A 13 0.24 -14.73 -7.21
N LYS A 14 1.20 -14.97 -6.31
CA LYS A 14 1.24 -14.34 -4.98
C LYS A 14 1.27 -12.82 -5.12
N ARG A 15 2.14 -12.30 -5.99
CA ARG A 15 2.23 -10.87 -6.30
C ARG A 15 0.90 -10.30 -6.78
N SER A 16 0.23 -10.96 -7.72
CA SER A 16 -1.10 -10.53 -8.18
C SER A 16 -2.14 -10.47 -7.06
N THR A 17 -2.14 -11.44 -6.15
CA THR A 17 -3.01 -11.43 -4.96
C THR A 17 -2.69 -10.25 -4.02
N ILE A 18 -1.40 -9.97 -3.78
CA ILE A 18 -0.98 -8.84 -2.95
C ILE A 18 -1.37 -7.51 -3.58
N ARG A 19 -1.12 -7.33 -4.89
CA ARG A 19 -1.52 -6.14 -5.66
C ARG A 19 -3.03 -5.90 -5.57
N ALA A 20 -3.85 -6.94 -5.69
CA ALA A 20 -5.30 -6.84 -5.52
C ALA A 20 -5.70 -6.40 -4.10
N ALA A 21 -5.01 -6.91 -3.07
CA ALA A 21 -5.23 -6.49 -1.69
C ALA A 21 -4.86 -5.01 -1.47
N ILE A 22 -3.73 -4.56 -1.99
CA ILE A 22 -3.28 -3.15 -1.94
C ILE A 22 -4.32 -2.24 -2.60
N THR A 23 -4.82 -2.59 -3.79
CA THR A 23 -5.87 -1.81 -4.47
C THR A 23 -7.13 -1.69 -3.63
N LYS A 24 -7.56 -2.79 -3.00
CA LYS A 24 -8.75 -2.78 -2.13
C LYS A 24 -8.55 -1.91 -0.89
N LEU A 25 -7.39 -2.03 -0.24
CA LEU A 25 -7.05 -1.27 0.96
C LEU A 25 -6.92 0.22 0.64
N THR A 26 -6.23 0.59 -0.43
CA THR A 26 -6.12 2.00 -0.86
C THR A 26 -7.48 2.60 -1.23
N THR A 27 -8.36 1.84 -1.87
CA THR A 27 -9.75 2.27 -2.10
C THR A 27 -10.46 2.56 -0.78
N LYS A 28 -10.33 1.67 0.22
CA LYS A 28 -10.96 1.86 1.54
C LYS A 28 -10.37 3.05 2.30
N VAL A 29 -9.04 3.24 2.25
CA VAL A 29 -8.34 4.37 2.89
C VAL A 29 -8.77 5.72 2.29
N ASN A 30 -9.07 5.75 0.99
CA ASN A 30 -9.49 6.95 0.29
C ASN A 30 -11.01 7.20 0.34
N ASP A 31 -11.79 6.27 0.91
CA ASP A 31 -13.23 6.44 1.05
C ASP A 31 -13.55 7.42 2.20
N PRO A 32 -14.14 8.60 1.90
CA PRO A 32 -14.44 9.61 2.92
C PRO A 32 -15.53 9.17 3.91
N THR A 33 -16.27 8.09 3.62
CA THR A 33 -17.33 7.55 4.48
C THR A 33 -16.82 6.51 5.48
N SER A 34 -15.57 6.07 5.35
CA SER A 34 -14.98 5.07 6.25
C SER A 34 -14.77 5.63 7.66
N GLU A 35 -15.10 4.81 8.66
CA GLU A 35 -14.86 5.16 10.06
C GLU A 35 -13.35 5.22 10.38
N LYS A 36 -12.97 6.08 11.34
CA LYS A 36 -11.56 6.31 11.68
C LYS A 36 -10.81 5.03 12.08
N THR A 37 -11.40 4.19 12.91
CA THR A 37 -10.80 2.91 13.35
C THR A 37 -10.60 1.95 12.18
N ASP A 38 -11.54 1.95 11.24
CA ASP A 38 -11.47 1.16 10.01
C ASP A 38 -10.38 1.66 9.07
N LEU A 39 -10.16 2.97 9.00
CA LEU A 39 -9.08 3.59 8.25
C LEU A 39 -7.71 3.29 8.86
N GLU A 40 -7.55 3.41 10.19
CA GLU A 40 -6.33 3.06 10.92
C GLU A 40 -5.92 1.62 10.64
N TYR A 41 -6.85 0.68 10.84
CA TYR A 41 -6.61 -0.73 10.53
C TYR A 41 -6.27 -0.95 9.05
N SER A 42 -6.95 -0.26 8.14
CA SER A 42 -6.67 -0.42 6.69
C SER A 42 -5.29 0.12 6.30
N VAL A 43 -4.79 1.15 6.98
CA VAL A 43 -3.45 1.70 6.78
C VAL A 43 -2.37 0.77 7.30
N GLU A 44 -2.52 0.22 8.51
CA GLU A 44 -1.58 -0.78 9.04
C GLU A 44 -1.49 -2.00 8.11
N ARG A 45 -2.64 -2.50 7.64
CA ARG A 45 -2.68 -3.63 6.70
C ARG A 45 -2.11 -3.29 5.33
N LEU A 46 -2.20 -2.03 4.91
CA LEU A 46 -1.60 -1.57 3.67
C LEU A 46 -0.06 -1.56 3.77
N GLU A 47 0.48 -1.15 4.92
CA GLU A 47 1.92 -1.16 5.21
C GLU A 47 2.46 -2.61 5.23
N ASP A 48 1.74 -3.54 5.89
CA ASP A 48 2.05 -4.98 5.86
C ASP A 48 2.09 -5.52 4.42
N LYS A 49 1.07 -5.19 3.61
CA LYS A 49 0.97 -5.69 2.24
C LYS A 49 2.00 -5.08 1.31
N LEU A 50 2.43 -3.85 1.55
CA LEU A 50 3.52 -3.23 0.81
C LEU A 50 4.84 -3.96 1.09
N ASN A 51 5.14 -4.26 2.36
CA ASN A 51 6.32 -5.05 2.72
C ASN A 51 6.30 -6.45 2.09
N GLU A 52 5.14 -7.12 2.11
CA GLU A 52 4.97 -8.42 1.43
C GLU A 52 5.18 -8.32 -0.09
N LEU A 53 4.75 -7.21 -0.71
CA LEU A 53 4.91 -6.96 -2.14
C LEU A 53 6.39 -6.79 -2.49
N THR A 54 7.12 -5.93 -1.77
CA THR A 54 8.56 -5.70 -1.98
C THR A 54 9.34 -7.01 -1.92
N LEU A 55 9.11 -7.84 -0.89
CA LEU A 55 9.77 -9.14 -0.78
C LEU A 55 9.42 -10.13 -1.90
N ALA A 56 8.24 -9.98 -2.52
CA ALA A 56 7.84 -10.80 -3.66
C ALA A 56 8.48 -10.28 -4.95
N ASP A 57 8.55 -8.97 -5.13
CA ASP A 57 9.19 -8.32 -6.27
C ASP A 57 10.69 -8.60 -6.28
N ASP A 58 11.40 -8.46 -5.16
CA ASP A 58 12.84 -8.80 -5.04
C ASP A 58 13.13 -10.24 -5.51
N LYS A 59 12.28 -11.20 -5.08
CA LYS A 59 12.42 -12.61 -5.47
C LYS A 59 12.08 -12.89 -6.92
N ILE A 60 11.22 -12.07 -7.52
CA ILE A 60 10.89 -12.14 -8.95
C ILE A 60 12.06 -11.56 -9.74
N HIS A 61 12.61 -10.44 -9.30
CA HIS A 61 13.74 -9.74 -9.92
C HIS A 61 15.00 -10.60 -9.95
N GLU A 62 15.28 -11.39 -8.90
CA GLU A 62 16.35 -12.40 -8.89
C GLU A 62 16.22 -13.47 -10.01
N LEU A 63 15.02 -13.66 -10.57
CA LEU A 63 14.70 -14.69 -11.56
C LEU A 63 14.49 -14.12 -12.97
N LEU A 64 14.45 -12.79 -13.12
CA LEU A 64 14.31 -12.11 -14.39
C LEU A 64 15.66 -11.85 -15.04
N ASN A 65 15.67 -11.73 -16.38
CA ASN A 65 16.80 -11.14 -17.07
C ASN A 65 16.74 -9.59 -17.02
N ASP A 66 17.83 -8.92 -17.40
CA ASP A 66 17.94 -7.46 -17.28
C ASP A 66 16.85 -6.69 -18.07
N GLU A 67 16.42 -7.19 -19.24
CA GLU A 67 15.38 -6.56 -20.05
C GLU A 67 14.02 -6.69 -19.37
N GLU A 68 13.64 -7.91 -18.97
CA GLU A 68 12.38 -8.18 -18.27
C GLU A 68 12.31 -7.46 -16.91
N HIS A 69 13.44 -7.35 -16.21
CA HIS A 69 13.56 -6.65 -14.94
C HIS A 69 13.28 -5.15 -15.09
N ASN A 70 13.87 -4.51 -16.09
CA ASN A 70 13.66 -3.08 -16.35
C ASN A 70 12.20 -2.76 -16.69
N GLU A 71 11.52 -3.64 -17.43
CA GLU A 71 10.09 -3.50 -17.69
C GLU A 71 9.25 -3.67 -16.42
N ASP A 72 9.58 -4.66 -15.58
CA ASP A 72 8.82 -4.99 -14.37
C ASP A 72 8.94 -3.93 -13.27
N ILE A 73 10.08 -3.21 -13.17
CA ILE A 73 10.28 -2.12 -12.21
C ILE A 73 9.21 -1.05 -12.34
N ILE A 74 8.88 -0.62 -13.58
CA ILE A 74 7.90 0.43 -13.83
C ILE A 74 6.53 0.06 -13.23
N ASP A 75 6.14 -1.20 -13.39
CA ASP A 75 4.90 -1.74 -12.84
C ASP A 75 4.95 -1.85 -11.30
N CYS A 76 6.11 -2.15 -10.71
CA CYS A 76 6.29 -2.23 -9.26
C CYS A 76 6.22 -0.84 -8.60
N GLU A 77 6.82 0.18 -9.21
CA GLU A 77 6.79 1.56 -8.75
C GLU A 77 5.36 2.08 -8.61
N LYS A 78 4.50 1.79 -9.59
CA LYS A 78 3.09 2.20 -9.57
C LYS A 78 2.35 1.76 -8.30
N TYR A 79 2.49 0.50 -7.88
CA TYR A 79 1.79 0.00 -6.68
C TYR A 79 2.39 0.58 -5.39
N THR A 80 3.71 0.77 -5.38
CA THR A 80 4.43 1.40 -4.26
C THR A 80 3.98 2.85 -4.08
N GLU A 81 3.91 3.62 -5.16
CA GLU A 81 3.44 5.00 -5.15
C GLU A 81 1.99 5.12 -4.68
N ILE A 82 1.08 4.29 -5.23
CA ILE A 82 -0.34 4.32 -4.85
C ILE A 82 -0.52 4.02 -3.36
N ALA A 83 0.23 3.04 -2.81
CA ALA A 83 0.19 2.73 -1.39
C ALA A 83 0.73 3.89 -0.53
N HIS A 84 1.89 4.44 -0.89
CA HIS A 84 2.48 5.58 -0.18
C HIS A 84 1.58 6.83 -0.21
N LEU A 85 0.98 7.16 -1.35
CA LEU A 85 0.08 8.29 -1.49
C LEU A 85 -1.17 8.15 -0.61
N ALA A 86 -1.76 6.96 -0.54
CA ALA A 86 -2.90 6.70 0.33
C ALA A 86 -2.54 6.87 1.81
N MET A 87 -1.42 6.28 2.24
CA MET A 87 -0.93 6.41 3.62
C MET A 87 -0.59 7.86 3.99
N PHE A 88 0.06 8.60 3.08
CA PHE A 88 0.39 10.00 3.28
C PHE A 88 -0.87 10.87 3.41
N THR A 89 -1.86 10.64 2.54
CA THR A 89 -3.12 11.37 2.55
C THR A 89 -3.89 11.12 3.85
N TYR A 90 -3.95 9.86 4.30
CA TYR A 90 -4.52 9.51 5.59
C TYR A 90 -3.84 10.27 6.74
N LYS A 91 -2.51 10.20 6.83
CA LYS A 91 -1.73 10.89 7.87
C LYS A 91 -2.01 12.39 7.85
N LYS A 92 -1.98 13.02 6.67
CA LYS A 92 -2.28 14.45 6.48
C LYS A 92 -3.68 14.83 6.98
N ASN A 93 -4.69 14.01 6.70
CA ASN A 93 -6.06 14.27 7.14
C ASN A 93 -6.23 14.06 8.65
N ALA A 94 -5.58 13.04 9.22
CA ALA A 94 -5.56 12.82 10.67
C ALA A 94 -4.95 14.03 11.42
N TYR A 95 -3.84 14.60 10.92
CA TYR A 95 -3.24 15.80 11.50
C TYR A 95 -4.13 17.05 11.39
N LYS A 96 -4.79 17.26 10.24
CA LYS A 96 -5.72 18.39 10.08
C LYS A 96 -6.87 18.31 11.07
N ASN A 97 -7.46 17.14 11.25
CA ASN A 97 -8.55 16.92 12.19
C ASN A 97 -8.06 17.16 13.63
N ALA A 98 -6.89 16.64 14.02
CA ALA A 98 -6.32 16.87 15.34
C ALA A 98 -6.10 18.36 15.66
N ASN A 99 -5.62 19.15 14.69
CA ASN A 99 -5.41 20.59 14.87
C ASN A 99 -6.73 21.39 14.91
N PHE A 100 -7.77 20.94 14.21
CA PHE A 100 -9.10 21.56 14.28
C PHE A 100 -9.71 21.44 15.69
N PHE A 101 -9.62 20.26 16.30
CA PHE A 101 -10.12 20.03 17.67
C PHE A 101 -9.35 20.85 18.74
N LEU A 102 -8.06 21.14 18.53
CA LEU A 102 -7.28 21.97 19.45
C LEU A 102 -7.67 23.46 19.42
N HIS A 103 -8.17 23.95 18.29
CA HIS A 103 -8.58 25.36 18.14
C HIS A 103 -10.02 25.62 18.64
N ASP A 104 -10.94 24.67 18.50
CA ASP A 104 -12.34 24.85 18.96
C ASP A 104 -12.49 24.84 20.49
N HIS A 105 -11.56 24.21 21.21
CA HIS A 105 -11.56 24.22 22.68
C HIS A 105 -11.01 25.52 23.30
N GLN A 106 -10.48 26.47 22.52
CA GLN A 106 -10.03 27.76 23.03
C GLN A 106 -11.13 28.84 23.11
N PHE A 107 -12.33 28.59 22.59
CA PHE A 107 -13.44 29.56 22.59
C PHE A 107 -14.52 29.29 23.66
N LEU A 108 -14.29 28.38 24.61
CA LEU A 108 -15.21 28.06 25.71
C LEU A 108 -14.56 28.22 27.09
N THR A 109 -13.75 29.26 27.26
CA THR A 109 -13.36 29.77 28.59
C THR A 109 -13.57 31.27 28.64
N VAL A 110 -14.72 31.62 29.25
CA VAL A 110 -15.19 32.92 29.80
C VAL A 110 -15.43 34.06 28.81
#